data_AF-A0A6C0B2T0-F1
#
_entry.id   AF-A0A6C0B2T0-F1
#
_cell.length_a   1.000
_cell.length_b   1.000
_cell.length_c   1.000
_cell.angle_alpha   90.00
_cell.angle_beta   90.00
_cell.angle_gamma   90.00
#
_symmetry.space_group_name_H-M   'P 1'
#
loop_
_entity.id
_entity.type
_entity.pdbx_description
1 polymer ?
#
loop_
_entity_poly.entity_id
_entity_poly.type
_entity_poly.pdbx_seq_one_letter_code
_entity_poly.pdbx_strand_id
1 'polypeptide(L)'
;MDYDSLTDQVNTAVSSGISAGTNWNAVPGGLDKVSASAKGFAWGMGSGKIWICQLPCQGNWIQVAPPSQSSLRDIITDDTHVYVLLQSQLAIKSSDNTDEWITVNLPDSLEKIISTASYIWGQAGQKKYKLPKPGMTGNWIPVDDKLNVKITSASSGHLYGVDANGKAMVTDEAMQSAWAVIPEFGGKYTAIYGEADQTALFGIDDSNSLKRCLNGKCRGVDTQGYTPQNITIEPTTKQMWMTTTAPGKSGNIFNQPLSNDYTDILKTVQPIDVKRDQVVDKAEIQFDQSTYSGIMSKQFGMLKKMLAELFSIKPAASHEKDQKRIQKKIDNTEYELRVLKDVIPIVQKMLIVLAMTVCVYAGSDYLGSATHLLALAVLVGGIVFFATNK
;
A
#
# COMPACT_ATOMS: atom_id res chain seq x y z
N MET A 1 -4.13 -27.88 -1.79
CA MET A 1 -4.28 -27.74 -3.26
C MET A 1 -5.08 -26.49 -3.62
N ASP A 2 -6.38 -26.39 -3.33
CA ASP A 2 -7.16 -25.18 -3.69
C ASP A 2 -6.80 -23.93 -2.87
N TYR A 3 -6.56 -24.09 -1.56
CA TYR A 3 -6.10 -22.99 -0.69
C TYR A 3 -4.75 -22.41 -1.15
N ASP A 4 -3.80 -23.29 -1.49
CA ASP A 4 -2.47 -22.89 -1.95
C ASP A 4 -2.55 -22.16 -3.30
N SER A 5 -3.36 -22.68 -4.23
CA SER A 5 -3.61 -22.03 -5.52
C SER A 5 -4.26 -20.66 -5.39
N LEU A 6 -5.23 -20.48 -4.48
CA LEU A 6 -5.86 -19.19 -4.22
C LEU A 6 -4.90 -18.22 -3.55
N THR A 7 -4.06 -18.71 -2.64
CA THR A 7 -3.01 -17.91 -1.99
C THR A 7 -1.97 -17.44 -3.00
N ASP A 8 -1.55 -18.32 -3.91
CA ASP A 8 -0.65 -17.96 -5.01
C ASP A 8 -1.30 -16.96 -5.96
N GLN A 9 -2.59 -17.10 -6.27
CA GLN A 9 -3.33 -16.11 -7.08
C GLN A 9 -3.42 -14.74 -6.40
N VAL A 10 -3.64 -14.68 -5.08
CA VAL A 10 -3.58 -13.42 -4.32
C VAL A 10 -2.17 -12.83 -4.38
N ASN A 11 -1.14 -13.63 -4.13
CA ASN A 11 0.25 -13.19 -4.16
C ASN A 11 0.65 -12.69 -5.56
N THR A 12 0.23 -13.39 -6.62
CA THR A 12 0.43 -12.98 -8.01
C THR A 12 -0.37 -11.73 -8.34
N ALA A 13 -1.63 -11.60 -7.93
CA ALA A 13 -2.44 -10.39 -8.18
C ALA A 13 -1.90 -9.15 -7.44
N VAL A 14 -1.41 -9.32 -6.21
CA VAL A 14 -0.78 -8.24 -5.43
C VAL A 14 0.57 -7.87 -6.03
N SER A 15 1.42 -8.83 -6.37
CA SER A 15 2.74 -8.55 -6.97
C SER A 15 2.62 -8.00 -8.39
N SER A 16 1.70 -8.52 -9.21
CA SER A 16 1.41 -8.03 -10.57
C SER A 16 0.69 -6.68 -10.56
N GLY A 17 -0.21 -6.42 -9.61
CA GLY A 17 -0.87 -5.12 -9.47
C GLY A 17 0.09 -4.03 -8.97
N ILE A 18 1.01 -4.37 -8.07
CA ILE A 18 2.11 -3.49 -7.66
C ILE A 18 3.09 -3.23 -8.82
N SER A 19 3.21 -4.15 -9.78
CA SER A 19 4.07 -4.00 -10.96
C SER A 19 3.36 -3.52 -12.24
N ALA A 20 2.03 -3.52 -12.27
CA ALA A 20 1.24 -2.99 -13.39
C ALA A 20 1.36 -1.46 -13.47
N GLY A 21 1.63 -0.81 -12.34
CA GLY A 21 2.06 0.59 -12.28
C GLY A 21 3.56 0.80 -12.55
N THR A 22 4.34 -0.22 -12.98
CA THR A 22 5.83 -0.18 -13.06
C THR A 22 6.44 -0.58 -14.40
N ASN A 23 5.65 -0.74 -15.46
CA ASN A 23 6.22 -1.00 -16.79
C ASN A 23 6.54 0.32 -17.50
N TRP A 24 7.83 0.57 -17.66
CA TRP A 24 8.35 1.65 -18.50
C TRP A 24 7.96 1.40 -19.96
N ASN A 25 7.16 2.31 -20.51
CA ASN A 25 6.81 2.29 -21.93
C ASN A 25 7.93 2.97 -22.72
N ALA A 26 8.58 2.23 -23.60
CA ALA A 26 9.58 2.80 -24.50
C ALA A 26 8.92 3.75 -25.50
N VAL A 27 9.45 4.97 -25.60
CA VAL A 27 9.03 5.98 -26.57
C VAL A 27 10.15 6.12 -27.61
N PRO A 28 9.87 5.93 -28.90
CA PRO A 28 10.88 6.08 -29.92
C PRO A 28 11.55 7.46 -29.91
N GLY A 29 12.89 7.48 -29.96
CA GLY A 29 13.67 8.71 -30.01
C GLY A 29 15.05 8.62 -29.33
N GLY A 30 15.76 9.75 -29.35
CA GLY A 30 17.11 9.90 -28.78
C GLY A 30 17.26 11.26 -28.13
N LEU A 31 16.86 11.38 -26.86
CA LEU A 31 16.81 12.65 -26.14
C LEU A 31 17.59 12.56 -24.83
N ASP A 32 18.25 13.65 -24.46
CA ASP A 32 19.02 13.77 -23.23
C ASP A 32 18.08 13.95 -22.03
N LYS A 33 16.99 14.72 -22.22
CA LYS A 33 15.96 14.98 -21.19
C LYS A 33 14.60 15.20 -21.86
N VAL A 34 13.55 14.72 -21.19
CA VAL A 34 12.14 14.97 -21.54
C VAL A 34 11.44 15.56 -20.33
N SER A 35 10.49 16.48 -20.54
CA SER A 35 9.64 17.10 -19.53
C SER A 35 8.24 17.27 -20.11
N ALA A 36 7.21 16.82 -19.39
CA ALA A 36 5.82 16.92 -19.83
C ALA A 36 5.08 18.06 -19.15
N SER A 37 4.08 18.60 -19.86
CA SER A 37 3.20 19.66 -19.41
C SER A 37 1.77 19.13 -19.30
N ALA A 38 1.04 19.58 -18.28
CA ALA A 38 -0.38 19.28 -18.11
C ALA A 38 -1.24 19.73 -19.31
N LYS A 39 -0.74 20.65 -20.15
CA LYS A 39 -1.35 21.05 -21.43
C LYS A 39 -1.35 19.95 -22.51
N GLY A 40 -0.81 18.77 -22.23
CA GLY A 40 -0.87 17.63 -23.16
C GLY A 40 0.31 17.58 -24.14
N PHE A 41 1.46 18.14 -23.78
CA PHE A 41 2.67 18.12 -24.61
C PHE A 41 3.88 17.69 -23.79
N ALA A 42 4.73 16.85 -24.39
CA ALA A 42 6.07 16.55 -23.91
C ALA A 42 7.10 17.34 -24.73
N TRP A 43 8.01 18.00 -24.02
CA TRP A 43 9.16 18.67 -24.58
C TRP A 43 10.41 17.89 -24.25
N GLY A 44 11.36 17.85 -25.17
CA GLY A 44 12.65 17.29 -24.88
C GLY A 44 13.78 17.98 -25.61
N MET A 45 14.98 17.74 -25.11
CA MET A 45 16.21 18.20 -25.72
C MET A 45 17.12 17.01 -26.00
N GLY A 46 17.85 17.07 -27.12
CA GLY A 46 18.78 16.03 -27.50
C GLY A 46 19.62 16.45 -28.69
N SER A 47 20.91 16.14 -28.68
CA SER A 47 21.83 16.46 -29.79
C SER A 47 21.81 17.95 -30.19
N GLY A 48 21.70 18.85 -29.20
CA GLY A 48 21.65 20.30 -29.44
C GLY A 48 20.35 20.82 -30.07
N LYS A 49 19.28 20.01 -30.11
CA LYS A 49 17.98 20.36 -30.68
C LYS A 49 16.87 20.28 -29.63
N ILE A 50 15.79 21.02 -29.87
CA ILE A 50 14.56 20.99 -29.07
C ILE A 50 13.49 20.25 -29.86
N TRP A 51 12.72 19.42 -29.17
CA TRP A 51 11.67 18.59 -29.74
C TRP A 51 10.39 18.73 -28.93
N ILE A 52 9.25 18.69 -29.61
CA ILE A 52 7.92 18.64 -29.00
C ILE A 52 7.18 17.40 -29.50
N CYS A 53 6.35 16.81 -28.63
CA CYS A 53 5.49 15.70 -28.95
C CYS A 53 4.15 15.85 -28.24
N GLN A 54 3.04 15.70 -28.97
CA GLN A 54 1.71 15.73 -28.38
C GLN A 54 1.47 14.44 -27.57
N LEU A 55 0.88 14.58 -26.38
CA LEU A 55 0.52 13.44 -25.53
C LEU A 55 -0.81 12.81 -25.99
N PRO A 56 -0.94 11.46 -25.98
CA PRO A 56 0.09 10.48 -25.64
C PRO A 56 1.18 10.41 -26.72
N CYS A 57 2.43 10.62 -26.31
CA CYS A 57 3.56 10.68 -27.24
C CYS A 57 4.06 9.27 -27.57
N GLN A 58 4.04 8.92 -28.86
CA GLN A 58 4.48 7.62 -29.37
C GLN A 58 5.74 7.74 -30.24
N GLY A 59 6.55 8.78 -30.01
CA GLY A 59 7.78 9.05 -30.76
C GLY A 59 7.60 9.97 -31.97
N ASN A 60 6.42 10.57 -32.13
CA ASN A 60 6.09 11.58 -33.12
C ASN A 60 6.70 12.96 -32.76
N TRP A 61 8.02 13.00 -32.57
CA TRP A 61 8.76 14.20 -32.22
C TRP A 61 8.86 15.17 -33.40
N ILE A 62 8.48 16.42 -33.17
CA ILE A 62 8.61 17.52 -34.10
C ILE A 62 9.73 18.43 -33.61
N GLN A 63 10.71 18.72 -34.46
CA GLN A 63 11.80 19.62 -34.10
C GLN A 63 11.27 21.05 -34.00
N VAL A 64 11.60 21.75 -32.90
CA VAL A 64 11.29 23.17 -32.70
C VAL A 64 12.58 23.96 -32.82
N ALA A 65 12.57 25.03 -33.63
CA ALA A 65 13.73 25.91 -33.75
C ALA A 65 13.93 26.69 -32.43
N PRO A 66 15.14 26.69 -31.83
CA PRO A 66 15.43 27.53 -30.67
C PRO A 66 15.45 29.02 -31.08
N PRO A 67 15.28 29.95 -30.13
CA PRO A 67 15.35 31.38 -30.42
C PRO A 67 16.75 31.86 -30.80
N SER A 68 17.79 31.08 -30.47
CA SER A 68 19.18 31.38 -30.84
C SER A 68 19.97 30.09 -31.05
N GLN A 69 21.13 30.20 -31.70
CA GLN A 69 22.06 29.09 -31.90
C GLN A 69 22.94 28.80 -30.67
N SER A 70 22.54 29.32 -29.50
CA SER A 70 23.26 29.12 -28.24
C SER A 70 23.14 27.65 -27.79
N SER A 71 24.16 27.13 -27.12
CA SER A 71 24.17 25.74 -26.67
C SER A 71 23.08 25.50 -25.63
N LEU A 72 22.26 24.46 -25.85
CA LEU A 72 21.26 23.99 -24.90
C LEU A 72 21.93 23.36 -23.68
N ARG A 73 21.43 23.70 -22.50
CA ARG A 73 21.91 23.16 -21.22
C ARG A 73 20.85 22.35 -20.50
N ASP A 74 19.61 22.82 -20.49
CA ASP A 74 18.53 22.13 -19.79
C ASP A 74 17.14 22.51 -20.35
N ILE A 75 16.13 21.70 -20.05
CA ILE A 75 14.73 21.96 -20.39
C ILE A 75 13.81 21.52 -19.26
N ILE A 76 12.80 22.32 -18.95
CA ILE A 76 11.74 21.96 -18.00
C ILE A 76 10.42 22.60 -18.44
N THR A 77 9.32 21.98 -18.09
CA THR A 77 7.96 22.49 -18.36
C THR A 77 7.22 22.74 -17.06
N ASP A 78 6.22 23.61 -17.12
CA ASP A 78 5.12 23.60 -16.17
C ASP A 78 3.79 23.38 -16.91
N ASP A 79 2.66 23.66 -16.27
CA ASP A 79 1.33 23.48 -16.85
C ASP A 79 1.08 24.33 -18.10
N THR A 80 1.81 25.43 -18.28
CA THR A 80 1.49 26.47 -19.29
C THR A 80 2.65 26.83 -20.21
N HIS A 81 3.89 26.69 -19.73
CA HIS A 81 5.10 27.13 -20.42
C HIS A 81 6.15 26.02 -20.48
N VAL A 82 6.99 26.12 -21.50
CA VAL A 82 8.29 25.45 -21.57
C VAL A 82 9.39 26.47 -21.32
N TYR A 83 10.37 26.04 -20.53
CA TYR A 83 11.56 26.80 -20.19
C TYR A 83 12.78 26.04 -20.73
N VAL A 84 13.56 26.70 -21.56
CA VAL A 84 14.77 26.15 -22.17
C VAL A 84 15.96 26.97 -21.72
N LEU A 85 16.87 26.33 -21.00
CA LEU A 85 18.11 26.94 -20.57
C LEU A 85 19.14 26.87 -21.68
N LEU A 86 19.58 28.03 -22.15
CA LEU A 86 20.69 28.21 -23.09
C LEU A 86 21.93 28.67 -22.33
N GLN A 87 23.09 28.73 -22.99
CA GLN A 87 24.37 29.15 -22.38
C GLN A 87 24.30 30.46 -21.61
N SER A 88 23.55 31.44 -22.13
CA SER A 88 23.52 32.83 -21.63
C SER A 88 22.10 33.37 -21.41
N GLN A 89 21.08 32.60 -21.78
CA GLN A 89 19.69 33.04 -21.77
C GLN A 89 18.76 31.94 -21.29
N LEU A 90 17.65 32.33 -20.67
CA LEU A 90 16.49 31.47 -20.50
C LEU A 90 15.48 31.80 -21.61
N ALA A 91 15.11 30.80 -22.39
CA ALA A 91 14.08 30.91 -23.40
C ALA A 91 12.75 30.35 -22.87
N ILE A 92 11.66 31.07 -23.10
CA ILE A 92 10.34 30.81 -22.56
C ILE A 92 9.35 30.80 -23.73
N LYS A 93 8.47 29.80 -23.78
CA LYS A 93 7.40 29.69 -24.79
C LYS A 93 6.19 29.00 -24.16
N SER A 94 5.02 29.14 -24.76
CA SER A 94 3.87 28.33 -24.38
C SER A 94 4.17 26.84 -24.59
N SER A 95 3.72 25.97 -23.68
CA SER A 95 4.02 24.54 -23.76
C SER A 95 3.29 23.80 -24.88
N ASP A 96 2.30 24.44 -25.51
CA ASP A 96 1.60 23.98 -26.72
C ASP A 96 2.23 24.53 -28.02
N ASN A 97 3.34 25.27 -27.92
CA ASN A 97 4.09 25.81 -29.05
C ASN A 97 3.29 26.80 -29.93
N THR A 98 2.31 27.51 -29.37
CA THR A 98 1.51 28.51 -30.08
C THR A 98 2.14 29.89 -30.14
N ASP A 99 2.92 30.25 -29.11
CA ASP A 99 3.42 31.61 -28.94
C ASP A 99 4.87 31.74 -29.41
N GLU A 100 5.36 32.96 -29.63
CA GLU A 100 6.78 33.20 -29.95
C GLU A 100 7.70 32.99 -28.74
N TRP A 101 8.99 32.75 -29.01
CA TRP A 101 9.98 32.65 -27.93
C TRP A 101 10.24 34.00 -27.27
N ILE A 102 10.23 34.03 -25.95
CA ILE A 102 10.70 35.14 -25.12
C ILE A 102 12.03 34.74 -24.50
N THR A 103 13.05 35.59 -24.60
CA THR A 103 14.36 35.31 -24.00
C THR A 103 14.70 36.33 -22.93
N VAL A 104 15.22 35.85 -21.80
CA VAL A 104 15.73 36.70 -20.72
C VAL A 104 17.18 36.33 -20.38
N ASN A 105 17.96 37.31 -19.95
CA ASN A 105 19.37 37.08 -19.60
C ASN A 105 19.50 36.28 -18.30
N LEU A 106 20.57 35.48 -18.21
CA LEU A 106 20.88 34.73 -17.00
C LEU A 106 21.75 35.57 -16.05
N PRO A 107 21.61 35.35 -14.73
CA PRO A 107 22.42 36.05 -13.73
C PRO A 107 23.83 35.44 -13.59
N ASP A 108 24.01 34.19 -14.04
CA ASP A 108 25.25 33.41 -13.95
C ASP A 108 25.20 32.26 -14.98
N SER A 109 26.25 31.45 -15.04
CA SER A 109 26.33 30.23 -15.85
C SER A 109 25.52 29.10 -15.22
N LEU A 110 24.19 29.22 -15.21
CA LEU A 110 23.27 28.21 -14.68
C LEU A 110 23.43 26.87 -15.41
N GLU A 111 23.46 25.78 -14.66
CA GLU A 111 23.62 24.41 -15.19
C GLU A 111 22.28 23.69 -15.35
N LYS A 112 21.33 23.99 -14.46
CA LYS A 112 20.02 23.33 -14.40
C LYS A 112 18.93 24.33 -14.07
N ILE A 113 17.74 24.09 -14.61
CA ILE A 113 16.51 24.81 -14.23
C ILE A 113 15.45 23.85 -13.71
N ILE A 114 14.68 24.35 -12.75
CA ILE A 114 13.62 23.61 -12.06
C ILE A 114 12.42 24.55 -11.88
N SER A 115 11.21 23.99 -11.87
CA SER A 115 9.96 24.75 -11.92
C SER A 115 9.10 24.41 -10.70
N THR A 116 8.73 25.40 -9.90
CA THR A 116 7.73 25.26 -8.81
C THR A 116 6.42 25.93 -9.21
N ALA A 117 5.44 26.11 -8.32
CA ALA A 117 4.24 26.88 -8.66
C ALA A 117 4.55 28.34 -8.98
N SER A 118 5.40 28.98 -8.17
CA SER A 118 5.63 30.43 -8.23
C SER A 118 6.93 30.84 -8.92
N TYR A 119 7.91 29.94 -9.04
CA TYR A 119 9.26 30.29 -9.45
C TYR A 119 9.87 29.34 -10.46
N ILE A 120 10.75 29.89 -11.30
CA ILE A 120 11.76 29.12 -12.02
C ILE A 120 13.05 29.25 -11.21
N TRP A 121 13.61 28.12 -10.79
CA TRP A 121 14.84 28.03 -10.03
C TRP A 121 16.00 27.69 -10.96
N GLY A 122 17.13 28.34 -10.73
CA GLY A 122 18.39 28.12 -11.43
C GLY A 122 19.52 27.87 -10.44
N GLN A 123 20.40 26.92 -10.76
CA GLN A 123 21.59 26.64 -9.96
C GLN A 123 22.86 26.76 -10.81
N ALA A 124 23.85 27.51 -10.32
CA ALA A 124 25.20 27.64 -10.90
C ALA A 124 26.23 27.24 -9.83
N GLY A 125 26.74 26.00 -9.90
CA GLY A 125 27.51 25.41 -8.81
C GLY A 125 26.71 25.44 -7.49
N GLN A 126 27.14 26.25 -6.53
CA GLN A 126 26.48 26.41 -5.23
C GLN A 126 25.49 27.58 -5.17
N LYS A 127 25.59 28.53 -6.11
CA LYS A 127 24.70 29.69 -6.14
C LYS A 127 23.33 29.29 -6.64
N LYS A 128 22.30 29.87 -6.03
CA LYS A 128 20.90 29.66 -6.40
C LYS A 128 20.26 30.98 -6.76
N TYR A 129 19.40 30.93 -7.76
CA TYR A 129 18.62 32.06 -8.21
C TYR A 129 17.19 31.61 -8.42
N LYS A 130 16.23 32.46 -8.07
CA LYS A 130 14.82 32.25 -8.40
C LYS A 130 14.31 33.39 -9.26
N LEU A 131 13.49 33.06 -10.23
CA LEU A 131 12.86 33.98 -11.15
C LEU A 131 11.34 33.85 -10.96
N PRO A 132 10.64 34.91 -10.51
CA PRO A 132 9.18 34.88 -10.38
C PRO A 132 8.51 34.56 -11.71
N LYS A 133 7.61 33.58 -11.72
CA LYS A 133 6.89 33.19 -12.92
C LYS A 133 5.93 34.28 -13.42
N PRO A 134 5.71 34.37 -14.74
CA PRO A 134 6.21 33.47 -15.79
C PRO A 134 7.69 33.70 -16.17
N GLY A 135 8.39 34.65 -15.55
CA GLY A 135 9.82 34.89 -15.74
C GLY A 135 10.18 35.80 -16.91
N MET A 136 9.20 36.42 -17.57
CA MET A 136 9.40 37.24 -18.78
C MET A 136 10.22 38.52 -18.55
N THR A 137 10.40 38.96 -17.30
CA THR A 137 11.19 40.16 -16.98
C THR A 137 12.68 39.90 -16.79
N GLY A 138 13.09 38.64 -16.56
CA GLY A 138 14.49 38.31 -16.27
C GLY A 138 15.00 38.81 -14.91
N ASN A 139 14.09 39.20 -14.00
CA ASN A 139 14.43 39.67 -12.65
C ASN A 139 14.79 38.50 -11.73
N TRP A 140 15.97 37.91 -11.96
CA TRP A 140 16.51 36.85 -11.12
C TRP A 140 16.88 37.39 -9.74
N ILE A 141 16.45 36.66 -8.71
CA ILE A 141 16.70 36.98 -7.31
C ILE A 141 17.72 35.96 -6.78
N PRO A 142 18.92 36.39 -6.35
CA PRO A 142 19.87 35.49 -5.72
C PRO A 142 19.33 35.01 -4.37
N VAL A 143 19.59 33.75 -4.05
CA VAL A 143 19.15 33.13 -2.79
C VAL A 143 20.34 32.49 -2.09
N ASP A 144 20.56 32.87 -0.83
CA ASP A 144 21.61 32.32 0.01
C ASP A 144 21.20 30.94 0.55
N ASP A 145 21.99 29.92 0.23
CA ASP A 145 21.83 28.57 0.77
C ASP A 145 23.10 28.14 1.49
N LYS A 146 23.07 28.24 2.81
CA LYS A 146 24.20 27.89 3.68
C LYS A 146 24.54 26.40 3.66
N LEU A 147 23.59 25.54 3.28
CA LEU A 147 23.77 24.09 3.24
C LEU A 147 24.24 23.59 1.88
N ASN A 148 24.30 24.47 0.87
CA ASN A 148 24.82 24.13 -0.45
C ASN A 148 24.15 22.87 -1.05
N VAL A 149 22.84 22.74 -0.83
CA VAL A 149 22.06 21.59 -1.31
C VAL A 149 21.98 21.64 -2.83
N LYS A 150 22.26 20.53 -3.49
CA LYS A 150 22.06 20.39 -4.93
C LYS A 150 20.58 20.13 -5.20
N ILE A 151 19.88 21.09 -5.79
CA ILE A 151 18.47 20.92 -6.13
C ILE A 151 18.35 19.95 -7.32
N THR A 152 17.54 18.92 -7.16
CA THR A 152 17.41 17.83 -8.13
C THR A 152 16.05 17.84 -8.79
N SER A 153 15.00 18.27 -8.09
CA SER A 153 13.65 18.42 -8.60
C SER A 153 12.84 19.40 -7.77
N ALA A 154 11.59 19.62 -8.16
CA ALA A 154 10.61 20.39 -7.41
C ALA A 154 9.22 19.78 -7.58
N SER A 155 8.35 20.16 -6.65
CA SER A 155 6.91 20.10 -6.82
C SER A 155 6.33 21.52 -6.86
N SER A 156 5.00 21.63 -6.85
CA SER A 156 4.34 22.94 -6.79
C SER A 156 4.75 23.74 -5.55
N GLY A 157 4.87 23.09 -4.39
CA GLY A 157 5.11 23.75 -3.09
C GLY A 157 6.51 23.58 -2.52
N HIS A 158 7.36 22.72 -3.10
CA HIS A 158 8.62 22.32 -2.47
C HIS A 158 9.77 22.18 -3.46
N LEU A 159 10.98 22.37 -2.94
CA LEU A 159 12.22 22.00 -3.61
C LEU A 159 12.79 20.75 -2.96
N TYR A 160 13.33 19.86 -3.79
CA TYR A 160 13.96 18.63 -3.33
C TYR A 160 15.39 18.56 -3.85
N GLY A 161 16.29 18.07 -3.01
CA GLY A 161 17.70 18.03 -3.33
C GLY A 161 18.48 17.03 -2.50
N VAL A 162 19.79 17.06 -2.70
CA VAL A 162 20.75 16.27 -1.92
C VAL A 162 21.83 17.19 -1.35
N ASP A 163 22.19 16.97 -0.08
CA ASP A 163 23.32 17.68 0.53
C ASP A 163 24.67 17.08 0.05
N ALA A 164 25.78 17.66 0.51
CA ALA A 164 27.13 17.20 0.17
C ALA A 164 27.45 15.76 0.64
N ASN A 165 26.70 15.23 1.61
CA ASN A 165 26.84 13.87 2.12
C ASN A 165 25.93 12.86 1.40
N GLY A 166 25.10 13.33 0.46
CA GLY A 166 24.10 12.52 -0.24
C GLY A 166 22.80 12.34 0.55
N LYS A 167 22.54 13.17 1.56
CA LYS A 167 21.31 13.11 2.33
C LYS A 167 20.18 13.77 1.56
N ALA A 168 19.00 13.13 1.56
CA ALA A 168 17.81 13.69 0.92
C ALA A 168 17.28 14.89 1.72
N MET A 169 17.08 16.01 1.03
CA MET A 169 16.68 17.29 1.61
C MET A 169 15.43 17.86 0.95
N VAL A 170 14.59 18.55 1.72
CA VAL A 170 13.40 19.28 1.27
C VAL A 170 13.33 20.67 1.91
N THR A 171 12.80 21.65 1.18
CA THR A 171 12.43 22.99 1.67
C THR A 171 11.20 23.46 0.91
N ASP A 172 10.56 24.54 1.37
CA ASP A 172 9.46 25.17 0.64
C ASP A 172 9.94 25.81 -0.68
N GLU A 173 9.02 26.02 -1.61
CA GLU A 173 9.32 26.53 -2.95
C GLU A 173 9.99 27.92 -2.99
N ALA A 174 9.90 28.71 -1.92
CA ALA A 174 10.50 30.03 -1.82
C ALA A 174 11.84 30.02 -1.07
N MET A 175 12.22 28.87 -0.49
CA MET A 175 13.36 28.65 0.39
C MET A 175 13.37 29.60 1.59
N GLN A 176 12.18 29.81 2.20
CA GLN A 176 12.02 30.61 3.43
C GLN A 176 12.26 29.78 4.69
N SER A 177 11.92 28.50 4.63
CA SER A 177 12.25 27.49 5.62
C SER A 177 13.64 26.93 5.37
N ALA A 178 14.32 26.55 6.46
CA ALA A 178 15.59 25.85 6.34
C ALA A 178 15.37 24.47 5.69
N TRP A 179 16.38 23.97 4.97
CA TRP A 179 16.35 22.61 4.47
C TRP A 179 16.19 21.61 5.61
N ALA A 180 15.19 20.75 5.46
CA ALA A 180 14.92 19.63 6.34
C ALA A 180 15.33 18.32 5.66
N VAL A 181 15.72 17.36 6.49
CA VAL A 181 16.02 16.00 6.05
C VAL A 181 14.72 15.28 5.75
N ILE A 182 14.69 14.51 4.67
CA ILE A 182 13.59 13.59 4.36
C ILE A 182 13.91 12.23 5.01
N PRO A 183 13.34 11.90 6.18
CA PRO A 183 13.75 10.72 6.95
C PRO A 183 13.43 9.39 6.27
N GLU A 184 12.49 9.37 5.33
CA GLU A 184 12.10 8.17 4.58
C GLU A 184 13.26 7.63 3.74
N PHE A 185 14.11 8.52 3.22
CA PHE A 185 15.29 8.15 2.46
C PHE A 185 16.43 7.80 3.42
N GLY A 186 16.61 6.50 3.68
CA GLY A 186 17.82 5.97 4.31
C GLY A 186 18.95 5.78 3.29
N GLY A 187 20.19 6.09 3.67
CA GLY A 187 21.38 5.93 2.83
C GLY A 187 21.78 7.22 2.08
N LYS A 188 22.55 7.04 1.00
CA LYS A 188 23.06 8.14 0.17
C LYS A 188 22.35 8.16 -1.19
N TYR A 189 21.95 9.35 -1.61
CA TYR A 189 21.26 9.61 -2.85
C TYR A 189 22.01 10.64 -3.70
N THR A 190 21.86 10.48 -5.01
CA THR A 190 22.40 11.39 -6.02
C THR A 190 21.34 12.35 -6.55
N ALA A 191 20.06 11.97 -6.48
CA ALA A 191 18.92 12.79 -6.84
C ALA A 191 17.65 12.39 -6.11
N ILE A 192 16.80 13.38 -5.81
CA ILE A 192 15.45 13.21 -5.25
C ILE A 192 14.42 13.86 -6.17
N TYR A 193 13.31 13.17 -6.39
CA TYR A 193 12.19 13.55 -7.24
C TYR A 193 10.90 13.59 -6.41
N GLY A 194 10.40 14.80 -6.16
CA GLY A 194 9.29 15.03 -5.24
C GLY A 194 7.89 14.92 -5.84
N GLU A 195 6.92 14.63 -4.97
CA GLU A 195 5.45 14.65 -5.18
C GLU A 195 4.96 14.13 -6.54
N ALA A 196 5.55 13.02 -6.95
CA ALA A 196 5.33 12.42 -8.25
C ALA A 196 3.88 12.01 -8.51
N ASP A 197 3.23 11.49 -7.47
CA ASP A 197 1.86 10.99 -7.46
C ASP A 197 1.04 11.55 -6.28
N GLN A 198 1.54 12.64 -5.68
CA GLN A 198 1.07 13.30 -4.44
C GLN A 198 1.18 12.44 -3.17
N THR A 199 1.75 11.23 -3.25
CA THR A 199 1.84 10.30 -2.10
C THR A 199 3.25 9.79 -1.83
N ALA A 200 4.05 9.61 -2.88
CA ALA A 200 5.39 9.04 -2.81
C ALA A 200 6.46 9.97 -3.34
N LEU A 201 7.65 9.81 -2.78
CA LEU A 201 8.88 10.44 -3.25
C LEU A 201 9.71 9.40 -4.00
N PHE A 202 10.45 9.85 -5.00
CA PHE A 202 11.36 9.01 -5.75
C PHE A 202 12.80 9.50 -5.56
N GLY A 203 13.77 8.62 -5.69
CA GLY A 203 15.18 9.00 -5.57
C GLY A 203 16.09 8.00 -6.25
N ILE A 204 17.23 8.47 -6.73
CA ILE A 204 18.30 7.62 -7.27
C ILE A 204 19.39 7.53 -6.21
N ASP A 205 19.67 6.31 -5.74
CA ASP A 205 20.74 6.06 -4.77
C ASP A 205 22.14 6.17 -5.39
N ASP A 206 23.19 6.01 -4.58
CA ASP A 206 24.58 6.02 -5.04
C ASP A 206 24.98 4.81 -5.91
N SER A 207 24.14 3.77 -5.95
CA SER A 207 24.26 2.62 -6.85
C SER A 207 23.52 2.82 -8.19
N ASN A 208 22.97 4.02 -8.42
CA ASN A 208 22.17 4.38 -9.58
C ASN A 208 20.86 3.59 -9.71
N SER A 209 20.31 3.14 -8.58
CA SER A 209 19.04 2.43 -8.50
C SER A 209 17.92 3.40 -8.14
N LEU A 210 16.83 3.37 -8.91
CA LEU A 210 15.63 4.15 -8.63
C LEU A 210 14.87 3.53 -7.45
N LYS A 211 14.56 4.35 -6.44
CA LYS A 211 13.73 3.99 -5.29
C LYS A 211 12.46 4.81 -5.30
N ARG A 212 11.37 4.20 -4.83
CA ARG A 212 10.11 4.85 -4.47
C ARG A 212 9.90 4.71 -2.96
N CYS A 213 9.71 5.83 -2.28
CA CYS A 213 9.53 5.91 -0.84
C CYS A 213 8.12 6.40 -0.52
N LEU A 214 7.39 5.61 0.27
CA LEU A 214 6.03 5.88 0.70
C LEU A 214 5.90 5.45 2.16
N ASN A 215 5.35 6.31 3.02
CA ASN A 215 5.11 6.01 4.45
C ASN A 215 6.35 5.45 5.17
N GLY A 216 7.52 6.06 4.99
CA GLY A 216 8.76 5.64 5.65
C GLY A 216 9.40 4.36 5.08
N LYS A 217 8.89 3.80 3.99
CA LYS A 217 9.46 2.59 3.36
C LYS A 217 9.84 2.87 1.91
N CYS A 218 11.11 2.67 1.60
CA CYS A 218 11.64 2.73 0.25
C CYS A 218 11.69 1.34 -0.39
N ARG A 219 11.26 1.24 -1.64
CA ARG A 219 11.36 0.03 -2.46
C ARG A 219 12.06 0.37 -3.77
N GLY A 220 12.82 -0.59 -4.31
CA GLY A 220 13.37 -0.47 -5.64
C GLY A 220 12.25 -0.40 -6.68
N VAL A 221 12.43 0.48 -7.66
CA VAL A 221 11.63 0.52 -8.89
C VAL A 221 12.46 -0.17 -9.97
N ASP A 222 11.89 -1.18 -10.61
CA ASP A 222 12.58 -1.86 -11.69
C ASP A 222 12.67 -0.94 -12.92
N THR A 223 13.89 -0.61 -13.33
CA THR A 223 14.17 0.17 -14.53
C THR A 223 14.41 -0.73 -15.75
N GLN A 224 14.10 -2.03 -15.64
CA GLN A 224 14.26 -3.05 -16.68
C GLN A 224 15.71 -3.18 -17.18
N GLY A 225 16.66 -2.96 -16.26
CA GLY A 225 18.09 -2.98 -16.57
C GLY A 225 18.61 -1.71 -17.23
N TYR A 226 17.76 -0.69 -17.46
CA TYR A 226 18.21 0.60 -17.98
C TYR A 226 18.70 1.52 -16.86
N THR A 227 19.80 2.20 -17.13
CA THR A 227 20.41 3.15 -16.20
C THR A 227 19.83 4.55 -16.41
N PRO A 228 19.12 5.14 -15.42
CA PRO A 228 18.55 6.48 -15.56
C PRO A 228 19.64 7.55 -15.76
N GLN A 229 19.39 8.47 -16.70
CA GLN A 229 20.19 9.68 -16.93
C GLN A 229 19.46 10.91 -16.41
N ASN A 230 18.21 11.10 -16.82
CA ASN A 230 17.32 12.12 -16.29
C ASN A 230 15.96 11.51 -15.97
N ILE A 231 15.35 12.01 -14.90
CA ILE A 231 13.95 11.74 -14.57
C ILE A 231 13.26 13.09 -14.40
N THR A 232 12.08 13.22 -14.99
CA THR A 232 11.15 14.32 -14.74
C THR A 232 9.78 13.76 -14.43
N ILE A 233 9.01 14.52 -13.67
CA ILE A 233 7.68 14.10 -13.24
C ILE A 233 6.73 15.26 -13.44
N GLU A 234 5.62 14.96 -14.08
CA GLU A 234 4.49 15.88 -14.22
C GLU A 234 3.44 15.48 -13.15
N PRO A 235 3.32 16.24 -12.05
CA PRO A 235 2.45 15.89 -10.91
C PRO A 235 0.94 15.93 -11.21
N THR A 236 0.47 16.77 -12.14
CA THR A 236 -0.93 16.94 -12.55
C THR A 236 -1.43 15.72 -13.34
N THR A 237 -0.70 15.32 -14.40
CA THR A 237 -1.00 14.13 -15.19
C THR A 237 -0.45 12.84 -14.58
N LYS A 238 0.33 12.94 -13.49
CA LYS A 238 0.98 11.82 -12.79
C LYS A 238 1.80 10.98 -13.76
N GLN A 239 2.58 11.64 -14.61
CA GLN A 239 3.41 10.95 -15.59
C GLN A 239 4.89 11.14 -15.26
N MET A 240 5.61 10.03 -15.17
CA MET A 240 7.06 10.02 -15.04
C MET A 240 7.70 9.80 -16.40
N TRP A 241 8.75 10.55 -16.67
CA TRP A 241 9.59 10.40 -17.84
C TRP A 241 11.01 10.10 -17.40
N MET A 242 11.64 9.15 -18.08
CA MET A 242 13.03 8.77 -17.88
C MET A 242 13.75 8.76 -19.22
N THR A 243 14.93 9.38 -19.25
CA THR A 243 15.92 9.13 -20.31
C THR A 243 17.06 8.30 -19.75
N THR A 244 17.68 7.48 -20.58
CA THR A 244 18.71 6.52 -20.17
C THR A 244 20.04 6.80 -20.87
N THR A 245 21.15 6.44 -20.22
CA THR A 245 22.49 6.66 -20.77
C THR A 245 22.79 5.78 -21.99
N ALA A 246 22.19 4.59 -22.03
CA ALA A 246 22.26 3.67 -23.17
C ALA A 246 20.87 3.50 -23.79
N PRO A 247 20.75 3.50 -25.13
CA PRO A 247 19.48 3.26 -25.81
C PRO A 247 19.04 1.81 -25.66
N GLY A 248 17.74 1.60 -25.45
CA GLY A 248 17.08 0.32 -25.66
C GLY A 248 16.73 0.08 -27.14
N LYS A 249 15.90 -0.93 -27.41
CA LYS A 249 15.52 -1.32 -28.78
C LYS A 249 14.82 -0.20 -29.57
N SER A 250 14.04 0.63 -28.89
CA SER A 250 13.28 1.72 -29.51
C SER A 250 13.92 3.09 -29.31
N GLY A 251 15.02 3.21 -28.57
CA GLY A 251 15.58 4.50 -28.15
C GLY A 251 15.86 4.55 -26.66
N ASN A 252 16.19 5.74 -26.15
CA ASN A 252 16.59 5.93 -24.75
C ASN A 252 15.52 6.63 -23.90
N ILE A 253 14.28 6.72 -24.39
CA ILE A 253 13.20 7.46 -23.73
C ILE A 253 12.15 6.48 -23.24
N PHE A 254 11.73 6.65 -22.00
CA PHE A 254 10.71 5.83 -21.37
C PHE A 254 9.73 6.71 -20.60
N ASN A 255 8.47 6.33 -20.57
CA ASN A 255 7.48 6.95 -19.70
C ASN A 255 6.69 5.91 -18.92
N GLN A 256 6.12 6.34 -17.80
CA GLN A 256 5.32 5.48 -16.95
C GLN A 256 4.24 6.32 -16.28
N PRO A 257 2.97 5.87 -16.31
CA PRO A 257 1.94 6.46 -15.49
C PRO A 257 2.20 6.11 -14.02
N LEU A 258 2.11 7.10 -13.15
CA LEU A 258 2.21 6.93 -11.71
C LEU A 258 0.79 6.69 -11.18
N SER A 259 0.34 5.43 -11.26
CA SER A 259 -0.99 5.06 -10.77
C SER A 259 -1.06 5.15 -9.25
N ASN A 260 -2.08 5.83 -8.71
CA ASN A 260 -2.44 5.76 -7.29
C ASN A 260 -3.34 4.57 -6.96
N ASP A 261 -3.66 3.71 -7.93
CA ASP A 261 -4.85 2.87 -7.82
C ASP A 261 -4.63 1.50 -7.18
N TYR A 262 -4.50 1.51 -5.86
CA TYR A 262 -4.71 0.30 -5.06
C TYR A 262 -6.16 -0.21 -5.15
N THR A 263 -7.12 0.57 -5.68
CA THR A 263 -8.53 0.15 -5.73
C THR A 263 -8.78 -0.97 -6.74
N ASP A 264 -8.05 -1.01 -7.87
CA ASP A 264 -8.18 -2.10 -8.84
C ASP A 264 -7.50 -3.40 -8.36
N ILE A 265 -6.42 -3.27 -7.57
CA ILE A 265 -5.85 -4.40 -6.82
C ILE A 265 -6.87 -4.91 -5.80
N LEU A 266 -7.48 -4.02 -5.02
CA LEU A 266 -8.50 -4.39 -4.02
C LEU A 266 -9.72 -5.06 -4.66
N LYS A 267 -10.22 -4.55 -5.80
CA LYS A 267 -11.32 -5.17 -6.57
C LYS A 267 -10.99 -6.57 -7.07
N THR A 268 -9.71 -6.85 -7.35
CA THR A 268 -9.25 -8.16 -7.83
C THR A 268 -8.95 -9.12 -6.67
N VAL A 269 -8.38 -8.62 -5.57
CA VAL A 269 -7.96 -9.42 -4.42
C VAL A 269 -9.13 -9.78 -3.51
N GLN A 270 -10.05 -8.85 -3.23
CA GLN A 270 -11.19 -9.10 -2.33
C GLN A 270 -12.03 -10.34 -2.71
N PRO A 271 -12.41 -10.55 -3.98
CA PRO A 271 -13.18 -11.74 -4.36
C PRO A 271 -12.39 -13.04 -4.21
N ILE A 272 -11.06 -13.01 -4.40
CA ILE A 272 -10.19 -14.18 -4.25
C ILE A 272 -10.01 -14.51 -2.78
N ASP A 273 -9.84 -13.48 -1.94
CA ASP A 273 -9.71 -13.61 -0.49
C ASP A 273 -10.98 -14.20 0.14
N VAL A 274 -12.15 -13.70 -0.26
CA VAL A 274 -13.46 -14.26 0.16
C VAL A 274 -13.59 -15.74 -0.23
N LYS A 275 -13.11 -16.14 -1.41
CA LYS A 275 -13.13 -17.56 -1.82
C LYS A 275 -12.17 -18.41 -0.99
N ARG A 276 -11.01 -17.87 -0.61
CA ARG A 276 -10.04 -18.56 0.25
C ARG A 276 -10.64 -18.80 1.63
N ASP A 277 -11.28 -17.78 2.21
CA ASP A 277 -11.96 -17.90 3.51
C ASP A 277 -13.05 -18.96 3.46
N GLN A 278 -13.84 -19.02 2.39
CA GLN A 278 -14.86 -20.05 2.20
C GLN A 278 -14.29 -21.48 2.11
N VAL A 279 -13.07 -21.65 1.57
CA VAL A 279 -12.40 -22.97 1.53
C VAL A 279 -11.93 -23.37 2.92
N VAL A 280 -11.40 -22.41 3.70
CA VAL A 280 -11.00 -22.64 5.09
C VAL A 280 -12.21 -22.99 5.95
N ASP A 281 -13.30 -22.24 5.87
CA ASP A 281 -14.54 -22.49 6.63
C ASP A 281 -15.12 -23.87 6.31
N LYS A 282 -15.10 -24.27 5.03
CA LYS A 282 -15.56 -25.61 4.63
C LYS A 282 -14.66 -26.72 5.17
N ALA A 283 -13.35 -26.51 5.16
CA ALA A 283 -12.40 -27.46 5.72
C ALA A 283 -12.55 -27.59 7.25
N GLU A 284 -12.81 -26.48 7.95
CA GLU A 284 -13.09 -26.46 9.39
C GLU A 284 -14.40 -27.21 9.70
N ILE A 285 -15.48 -26.94 8.95
CA ILE A 285 -16.75 -27.68 9.11
C ILE A 285 -16.57 -29.17 8.85
N GLN A 286 -15.81 -29.56 7.82
CA GLN A 286 -15.54 -30.98 7.53
C GLN A 286 -14.65 -31.62 8.60
N PHE A 287 -13.68 -30.89 9.13
CA PHE A 287 -12.85 -31.34 10.25
C PHE A 287 -13.69 -31.53 11.51
N ASP A 288 -14.54 -30.58 11.86
CA ASP A 288 -15.46 -30.69 13.00
C ASP A 288 -16.47 -31.83 12.84
N GLN A 289 -16.93 -32.10 11.62
CA GLN A 289 -17.83 -33.22 11.34
C GLN A 289 -17.12 -34.58 11.35
N SER A 290 -15.85 -34.64 10.96
CA SER A 290 -15.06 -35.88 10.91
C SER A 290 -14.35 -36.21 12.22
N THR A 291 -14.13 -35.22 13.09
CA THR A 291 -13.50 -35.41 14.39
C THR A 291 -14.54 -35.84 15.44
N TYR A 292 -14.18 -36.83 16.26
CA TYR A 292 -15.02 -37.40 17.32
C TYR A 292 -15.64 -36.35 18.28
N SER A 293 -15.01 -35.18 18.42
CA SER A 293 -15.47 -34.06 19.26
C SER A 293 -16.75 -33.39 18.76
N GLY A 294 -16.94 -33.23 17.44
CA GLY A 294 -18.13 -32.57 16.90
C GLY A 294 -19.38 -33.47 16.89
N ILE A 295 -19.19 -34.79 16.78
CA ILE A 295 -20.28 -35.77 16.96
C ILE A 295 -20.70 -35.81 18.44
N MET A 296 -19.73 -35.81 19.38
CA MET A 296 -20.04 -35.77 20.81
C MET A 296 -20.73 -34.48 21.24
N SER A 297 -20.34 -33.30 20.72
CA SER A 297 -20.98 -32.03 21.11
C SER A 297 -22.44 -31.96 20.66
N LYS A 298 -22.76 -32.50 19.46
CA LYS A 298 -24.14 -32.64 18.98
C LYS A 298 -24.95 -33.62 19.83
N GLN A 299 -24.37 -34.75 20.22
CA GLN A 299 -25.04 -35.69 21.12
C GLN A 299 -25.24 -35.12 22.52
N PHE A 300 -24.27 -34.39 23.06
CA PHE A 300 -24.42 -33.66 24.33
C PHE A 300 -25.46 -32.55 24.27
N GLY A 301 -25.55 -31.83 23.15
CA GLY A 301 -26.57 -30.80 22.93
C GLY A 301 -27.98 -31.38 22.90
N MET A 302 -28.16 -32.54 22.25
CA MET A 302 -29.43 -33.28 22.24
C MET A 302 -29.77 -33.84 23.63
N LEU A 303 -28.78 -34.39 24.34
CA LEU A 303 -28.95 -34.90 25.70
C LEU A 303 -29.33 -33.78 26.68
N LYS A 304 -28.69 -32.61 26.57
CA LYS A 304 -29.01 -31.41 27.36
C LYS A 304 -30.43 -30.90 27.07
N LYS A 305 -30.87 -30.98 25.81
CA LYS A 305 -32.22 -30.56 25.40
C LYS A 305 -33.28 -31.53 25.93
N MET A 306 -33.03 -32.84 25.83
CA MET A 306 -33.89 -33.85 26.44
C MET A 306 -33.94 -33.72 27.97
N LEU A 307 -32.80 -33.47 28.64
CA LEU A 307 -32.78 -33.20 30.08
C LEU A 307 -33.55 -31.92 30.44
N ALA A 308 -33.39 -30.84 29.66
CA ALA A 308 -34.12 -29.60 29.91
C ALA A 308 -35.64 -29.76 29.75
N GLU A 309 -36.08 -30.56 28.77
CA GLU A 309 -37.49 -30.93 28.57
C GLU A 309 -38.00 -31.85 29.69
N LEU A 310 -37.22 -32.85 30.12
CA LEU A 310 -37.60 -33.78 31.19
C LEU A 310 -37.72 -33.09 32.56
N PHE A 311 -36.91 -32.07 32.81
CA PHE A 311 -36.85 -31.37 34.10
C PHE A 311 -37.48 -29.97 34.10
N SER A 312 -38.14 -29.55 33.00
CA SER A 312 -38.82 -28.24 32.88
C SER A 312 -37.98 -27.04 33.34
N ILE A 313 -36.69 -27.04 33.03
CA ILE A 313 -35.76 -25.98 33.47
C ILE A 313 -35.96 -24.75 32.58
N LYS A 314 -36.54 -23.67 33.11
CA LYS A 314 -36.74 -22.42 32.37
C LYS A 314 -35.40 -21.76 31.99
N PRO A 315 -35.28 -21.18 30.78
CA PRO A 315 -34.08 -20.44 30.39
C PRO A 315 -34.04 -19.07 31.09
N ALA A 316 -32.87 -18.69 31.60
CA ALA A 316 -32.63 -17.34 32.10
C ALA A 316 -32.61 -16.36 30.91
N ALA A 317 -33.63 -15.51 30.81
CA ALA A 317 -33.56 -14.24 30.09
C ALA A 317 -32.48 -13.35 30.76
N SER A 318 -31.80 -12.37 30.17
CA SER A 318 -32.13 -11.46 29.08
C SER A 318 -30.93 -10.54 28.77
N HIS A 319 -30.86 -10.02 27.54
CA HIS A 319 -30.17 -8.80 27.06
C HIS A 319 -28.64 -8.66 27.26
N GLU A 320 -27.83 -8.70 26.20
CA GLU A 320 -27.72 -7.69 25.12
C GLU A 320 -27.08 -6.35 25.53
N LYS A 321 -26.17 -6.34 26.51
CA LYS A 321 -25.10 -5.32 26.58
C LYS A 321 -23.73 -5.92 26.91
N ASP A 322 -23.45 -7.07 26.31
CA ASP A 322 -22.12 -7.71 26.26
C ASP A 322 -21.21 -7.02 25.22
N GLN A 323 -21.18 -5.70 25.31
CA GLN A 323 -20.13 -4.81 24.83
C GLN A 323 -18.78 -5.07 25.55
N LYS A 324 -18.66 -6.12 26.38
CA LYS A 324 -17.41 -6.59 26.97
C LYS A 324 -16.99 -7.96 26.42
N ARG A 325 -17.23 -8.13 25.12
CA ARG A 325 -16.69 -9.12 24.17
C ARG A 325 -15.15 -9.28 24.20
N ILE A 326 -14.45 -8.57 25.09
CA ILE A 326 -12.99 -8.60 25.26
C ILE A 326 -12.58 -9.40 26.52
N GLN A 327 -13.46 -9.56 27.52
CA GLN A 327 -13.18 -10.37 28.72
C GLN A 327 -13.42 -11.88 28.50
N LYS A 328 -14.03 -12.25 27.37
CA LYS A 328 -14.65 -13.56 27.11
C LYS A 328 -13.70 -14.70 26.70
N LYS A 329 -12.37 -14.47 26.68
CA LYS A 329 -11.39 -15.52 26.30
C LYS A 329 -10.60 -16.12 27.46
N ILE A 330 -10.61 -15.50 28.65
CA ILE A 330 -9.85 -16.00 29.80
C ILE A 330 -10.75 -16.77 30.80
N ASP A 331 -12.02 -16.38 30.96
CA ASP A 331 -12.91 -17.00 31.97
C ASP A 331 -13.66 -18.27 31.49
N ASN A 332 -13.60 -18.60 30.20
CA ASN A 332 -14.41 -19.70 29.65
C ASN A 332 -13.88 -21.10 30.04
N THR A 333 -12.58 -21.23 30.29
CA THR A 333 -11.98 -22.49 30.75
C THR A 333 -12.32 -22.79 32.22
N GLU A 334 -12.43 -21.76 33.07
CA GLU A 334 -12.83 -21.94 34.47
C GLU A 334 -14.32 -22.23 34.64
N TYR A 335 -15.19 -21.69 33.78
CA TYR A 335 -16.62 -21.97 33.83
C TYR A 335 -16.93 -23.41 33.40
N GLU A 336 -16.32 -23.91 32.32
CA GLU A 336 -16.50 -25.31 31.91
C GLU A 336 -15.97 -26.31 32.95
N LEU A 337 -14.85 -25.99 33.61
CA LEU A 337 -14.32 -26.79 34.72
C LEU A 337 -15.23 -26.77 35.96
N ARG A 338 -15.89 -25.64 36.26
CA ARG A 338 -16.80 -25.52 37.41
C ARG A 338 -18.12 -26.25 37.17
N VAL A 339 -18.66 -26.17 35.95
CA VAL A 339 -19.85 -26.94 35.55
C VAL A 339 -19.54 -28.45 35.54
N LEU A 340 -18.36 -28.88 35.06
CA LEU A 340 -17.93 -30.27 35.16
C LEU A 340 -17.81 -30.73 36.62
N LYS A 341 -17.20 -29.92 37.50
CA LYS A 341 -17.03 -30.25 38.92
C LYS A 341 -18.37 -30.40 39.67
N ASP A 342 -19.38 -29.64 39.30
CA ASP A 342 -20.71 -29.71 39.91
C ASP A 342 -21.59 -30.83 39.31
N VAL A 343 -21.39 -31.19 38.04
CA VAL A 343 -22.17 -32.22 37.34
C VAL A 343 -21.63 -33.64 37.57
N ILE A 344 -20.31 -33.83 37.70
CA ILE A 344 -19.68 -35.13 37.98
C ILE A 344 -20.31 -35.87 39.17
N PRO A 345 -20.49 -35.26 40.37
CA PRO A 345 -21.06 -35.97 41.52
C PRO A 345 -22.55 -36.32 41.31
N ILE A 346 -23.29 -35.56 40.51
CA ILE A 346 -24.69 -35.85 40.17
C ILE A 346 -24.77 -37.06 39.23
N VAL A 347 -23.90 -37.11 38.21
CA VAL A 347 -23.81 -38.23 37.27
C VAL A 347 -23.37 -39.52 37.97
N GLN A 348 -22.40 -39.44 38.89
CA GLN A 348 -22.00 -40.59 39.72
C GLN A 348 -23.14 -41.11 40.59
N LYS A 349 -23.89 -40.21 41.26
CA LYS A 349 -25.06 -40.60 42.07
C LYS A 349 -26.15 -41.28 41.21
N MET A 350 -26.40 -40.79 40.00
CA MET A 350 -27.33 -41.45 39.06
C MET A 350 -26.84 -42.84 38.65
N LEU A 351 -25.55 -42.99 38.32
CA LEU A 351 -24.98 -44.28 37.93
C LEU A 351 -25.06 -45.31 39.07
N ILE A 352 -24.90 -44.88 40.32
CA ILE A 352 -25.05 -45.76 41.49
C ILE A 352 -26.49 -46.27 41.64
N VAL A 353 -27.50 -45.40 41.47
CA VAL A 353 -28.91 -45.83 41.53
C VAL A 353 -29.23 -46.79 40.39
N LEU A 354 -28.70 -46.52 39.19
CA LEU A 354 -28.90 -47.36 38.02
C LEU A 354 -28.24 -48.73 38.20
N ALA A 355 -27.01 -48.77 38.74
CA ALA A 355 -26.33 -50.01 39.09
C ALA A 355 -27.08 -50.83 40.15
N MET A 356 -27.59 -50.17 41.20
CA MET A 356 -28.43 -50.85 42.21
C MET A 356 -29.72 -51.42 41.60
N THR A 357 -30.34 -50.69 40.67
CA THR A 357 -31.52 -51.14 39.96
C THR A 357 -31.21 -52.38 39.10
N VAL A 358 -30.06 -52.39 38.41
CA VAL A 358 -29.60 -53.56 37.65
C VAL A 358 -29.33 -54.76 38.58
N CYS A 359 -28.78 -54.55 39.78
CA CYS A 359 -28.61 -55.64 40.75
C CYS A 359 -29.96 -56.22 41.22
N VAL A 360 -31.00 -55.39 41.39
CA VAL A 360 -32.36 -55.86 41.70
C VAL A 360 -32.89 -56.74 40.57
N TYR A 361 -32.65 -56.35 39.31
CA TYR A 361 -33.01 -57.17 38.15
C TYR A 361 -32.14 -58.42 38.01
N ALA A 362 -30.88 -58.41 38.43
CA ALA A 362 -30.04 -59.60 38.41
C ALA A 362 -30.51 -60.67 39.42
N GLY A 363 -31.19 -60.26 40.50
CA GLY A 363 -31.84 -61.16 41.46
C GLY A 363 -33.27 -61.55 41.09
N SER A 364 -33.73 -61.26 39.86
CA SER A 364 -35.14 -61.36 39.48
C SER A 364 -35.71 -62.77 39.57
N ASP A 365 -34.85 -63.77 39.41
CA ASP A 365 -35.23 -65.19 39.42
C ASP A 365 -35.82 -65.63 40.77
N TYR A 366 -35.53 -64.91 41.87
CA TYR A 366 -36.05 -65.20 43.21
C TYR A 366 -37.33 -64.43 43.56
N LEU A 367 -37.60 -63.30 42.89
CA LEU A 367 -38.62 -62.32 43.30
C LEU A 367 -39.79 -62.20 42.30
N GLY A 368 -39.66 -62.76 41.10
CA GLY A 368 -40.74 -62.81 40.10
C GLY A 368 -41.27 -61.41 39.72
N SER A 369 -42.59 -61.24 39.64
CA SER A 369 -43.22 -59.96 39.23
C SER A 369 -43.03 -58.81 40.24
N ALA A 370 -42.64 -59.10 41.49
CA ALA A 370 -42.38 -58.08 42.51
C ALA A 370 -41.08 -57.28 42.25
N THR A 371 -40.22 -57.79 41.37
CA THR A 371 -38.95 -57.16 40.97
C THR A 371 -39.14 -55.77 40.38
N HIS A 372 -40.15 -55.57 39.54
CA HIS A 372 -40.44 -54.29 38.92
C HIS A 372 -40.88 -53.23 39.93
N LEU A 373 -41.66 -53.63 40.96
CA LEU A 373 -42.09 -52.73 42.03
C LEU A 373 -40.92 -52.32 42.93
N LEU A 374 -40.03 -53.27 43.24
CA LEU A 374 -38.82 -53.00 44.02
C LEU A 374 -37.82 -52.12 43.25
N ALA A 375 -37.62 -52.39 41.96
CA ALA A 375 -36.79 -51.56 41.09
C ALA A 375 -37.32 -50.12 40.98
N LEU A 376 -38.65 -49.95 40.86
CA LEU A 376 -39.28 -48.64 40.87
C LEU A 376 -39.10 -47.93 42.22
N ALA A 377 -39.25 -48.65 43.33
CA ALA A 377 -39.04 -48.10 44.67
C ALA A 377 -37.58 -47.66 44.90
N VAL A 378 -36.60 -48.40 44.37
CA VAL A 378 -35.18 -48.03 44.42
C VAL A 378 -34.89 -46.79 43.57
N LEU A 379 -35.50 -46.67 42.39
CA LEU A 379 -35.35 -45.48 41.55
C LEU A 379 -35.97 -44.24 42.21
N VAL A 380 -37.22 -44.32 42.66
CA VAL A 380 -37.92 -43.21 43.31
C VAL A 380 -37.25 -42.85 44.64
N GLY A 381 -36.93 -43.85 45.46
CA GLY A 381 -36.24 -43.67 46.74
C GLY A 381 -34.84 -43.08 46.56
N GLY A 382 -34.07 -43.55 45.57
CA GLY A 382 -32.77 -42.98 45.22
C GLY A 382 -32.86 -41.53 44.79
N ILE A 383 -33.81 -41.20 43.91
CA ILE A 383 -34.04 -39.82 43.45
C ILE A 383 -34.41 -38.92 44.63
N VAL A 384 -35.32 -39.35 45.51
CA VAL A 384 -35.74 -38.57 46.69
C VAL A 384 -34.59 -38.41 47.68
N PHE A 385 -33.88 -39.49 48.02
CA PHE A 385 -32.75 -39.47 48.96
C PHE A 385 -31.65 -38.50 48.50
N PHE A 386 -31.30 -38.52 47.21
CA PHE A 386 -30.28 -37.62 46.66
C PHE A 386 -30.80 -36.20 46.39
N ALA A 387 -32.11 -36.01 46.24
CA ALA A 387 -32.72 -34.68 46.15
C ALA A 387 -32.80 -33.98 47.53
N THR A 388 -32.97 -34.73 48.62
CA THR A 388 -33.04 -34.19 50.00
C THR A 388 -31.66 -34.04 50.66
N ASN A 389 -30.69 -34.91 50.35
CA ASN A 389 -29.30 -34.78 50.79
C ASN A 389 -28.43 -34.11 49.71
N LYS A 390 -28.56 -32.78 49.58
CA LYS A 390 -27.68 -31.97 48.72
C LYS A 390 -26.26 -31.94 49.25
#